data_AF-A0A355VUJ6-F1
#
_entry.id   AF-A0A355VUJ6-F1
#
_cell.length_a   1.000
_cell.length_b   1.000
_cell.length_c   1.000
_cell.angle_alpha   90.00
_cell.angle_beta   90.00
_cell.angle_gamma   90.00
#
_symmetry.space_group_name_H-M   'P 1'
#
loop_
_entity.id
_entity.type
_entity.pdbx_description
1 polymer ?
#
loop_
_entity_poly.entity_id
_entity_poly.type
_entity_poly.pdbx_seq_one_letter_code
_entity_poly.pdbx_strand_id
1 'polypeptide(L)'
;MSKNCTIWKILYRQSVDCKGGNIMRILRLTMMLLILQSLITGVAAQESLSQDDTLKELSSDLTALDLMVQETNYNIQEFQKTQMTLLEPRSLTITGQEVVIYKGAGEETPKLSTVGPDKSLQIIDKEGDWYKVSLDEPIQGQSTGWVHSEYIVPTFIFNPISEAKIRAFIEQKFNDILNAALKIKEKYKNNAYVYIPGFRIAFPPQVQIEIKFKEAGNNPEK
;
A
#
# COMPACT_ATOMS: atom_id res chain seq x y z
N MET A 1 5.17 -54.98 -44.75
CA MET A 1 6.08 -54.03 -45.39
C MET A 1 5.96 -52.69 -44.68
N SER A 2 7.02 -52.32 -43.97
CA SER A 2 7.18 -51.06 -43.25
C SER A 2 7.12 -49.86 -44.19
N LYS A 3 6.44 -48.77 -43.79
CA LYS A 3 6.91 -47.40 -44.00
C LYS A 3 6.47 -46.50 -42.84
N ASN A 4 7.46 -46.07 -42.06
CA ASN A 4 7.40 -44.92 -41.16
C ASN A 4 7.07 -43.65 -41.94
N CYS A 5 6.28 -42.75 -41.36
CA CYS A 5 6.24 -41.35 -41.76
C CYS A 5 6.03 -40.48 -40.51
N THR A 6 7.13 -39.92 -40.02
CA THR A 6 7.15 -38.81 -39.06
C THR A 6 7.30 -37.54 -39.89
N ILE A 7 6.48 -36.50 -39.66
CA ILE A 7 6.87 -35.08 -39.78
C ILE A 7 5.73 -34.18 -39.25
N TRP A 8 6.20 -33.10 -38.63
CA TRP A 8 5.55 -32.05 -37.87
C TRP A 8 4.49 -31.20 -38.59
N LYS A 9 3.51 -30.77 -37.77
CA LYS A 9 2.89 -29.43 -37.65
C LYS A 9 3.28 -28.40 -38.73
N ILE A 10 2.30 -27.91 -39.51
CA ILE A 10 2.10 -26.50 -39.93
C ILE A 10 0.75 -26.36 -40.67
N LEU A 11 -0.06 -25.41 -40.16
CA LEU A 11 -1.09 -24.56 -40.78
C LEU A 11 -1.99 -25.10 -41.93
N TYR A 12 -3.27 -25.25 -41.60
CA TYR A 12 -4.48 -24.91 -42.39
C TYR A 12 -4.36 -24.84 -43.93
N ARG A 13 -4.77 -25.91 -44.64
CA ARG A 13 -5.74 -25.82 -45.76
C ARG A 13 -6.09 -27.19 -46.34
N GLN A 14 -7.41 -27.40 -46.52
CA GLN A 14 -8.08 -28.26 -47.51
C GLN A 14 -7.83 -29.78 -47.38
N SER A 15 -8.73 -30.67 -47.74
CA SER A 15 -10.14 -30.66 -48.18
C SER A 15 -10.48 -32.14 -48.25
N VAL A 16 -11.51 -32.60 -47.54
CA VAL A 16 -12.03 -33.94 -47.77
C VAL A 16 -13.18 -33.79 -48.75
N ASP A 17 -12.88 -34.06 -50.02
CA ASP A 17 -13.87 -34.25 -51.07
C ASP A 17 -14.39 -35.68 -50.94
N CYS A 18 -15.67 -35.82 -50.59
CA CYS A 18 -16.42 -37.07 -50.68
C CYS A 18 -17.82 -36.74 -51.22
N LYS A 19 -18.10 -37.22 -52.43
CA LYS A 19 -19.42 -37.25 -53.04
C LYS A 19 -20.36 -38.14 -52.23
N GLY A 20 -21.57 -37.66 -51.99
CA GLY A 20 -22.71 -38.49 -51.57
C GLY A 20 -23.55 -37.82 -50.51
N GLY A 21 -24.81 -37.51 -50.84
CA GLY A 21 -25.68 -36.67 -50.04
C GLY A 21 -26.06 -37.26 -48.69
N ASN A 22 -25.39 -36.80 -47.64
CA ASN A 22 -25.96 -36.47 -46.33
C ASN A 22 -24.95 -35.78 -45.41
N ILE A 23 -23.93 -35.15 -45.99
CA ILE A 23 -22.75 -34.67 -45.26
C ILE A 23 -23.12 -33.54 -44.30
N MET A 24 -24.07 -32.65 -44.63
CA MET A 24 -24.48 -31.58 -43.72
C MET A 24 -25.24 -32.07 -42.47
N ARG A 25 -25.95 -33.21 -42.53
CA ARG A 25 -26.61 -33.80 -41.35
C ARG A 25 -25.61 -34.53 -40.45
N ILE A 26 -24.66 -35.25 -41.06
CA ILE A 26 -23.60 -35.96 -40.34
C ILE A 26 -22.61 -34.97 -39.72
N LEU A 27 -22.23 -33.89 -40.42
CA LEU A 27 -21.34 -32.84 -39.90
C LEU A 27 -22.00 -32.05 -38.75
N ARG A 28 -23.32 -31.80 -38.81
CA ARG A 28 -24.06 -31.17 -37.70
C ARG A 28 -24.20 -32.08 -36.49
N LEU A 29 -24.41 -33.38 -36.69
CA LEU A 29 -24.48 -34.37 -35.60
C LEU A 29 -23.12 -34.62 -34.96
N THR A 30 -22.03 -34.70 -35.73
CA THR A 30 -20.68 -34.86 -35.17
C THR A 30 -20.18 -33.58 -34.51
N MET A 31 -20.53 -32.39 -35.04
CA MET A 31 -20.23 -31.11 -34.38
C MET A 31 -21.06 -30.92 -33.10
N MET A 32 -22.33 -31.33 -33.05
CA MET A 32 -23.10 -31.34 -31.79
C MET A 32 -22.59 -32.39 -30.79
N LEU A 33 -22.11 -33.56 -31.23
CA LEU A 33 -21.54 -34.58 -30.35
C LEU A 33 -20.18 -34.14 -29.76
N LEU A 34 -19.37 -33.40 -30.53
CA LEU A 34 -18.12 -32.80 -30.04
C LEU A 34 -18.37 -31.64 -29.06
N ILE A 35 -19.44 -30.86 -29.26
CA ILE A 35 -19.86 -29.82 -28.29
C ILE A 35 -20.47 -30.47 -27.03
N LEU A 36 -21.09 -31.65 -27.14
CA LEU A 36 -21.60 -32.42 -25.99
C LEU A 36 -20.47 -33.12 -25.21
N GLN A 37 -19.37 -33.50 -25.87
CA GLN A 37 -18.19 -34.08 -25.21
C GLN A 37 -17.29 -33.04 -24.54
N SER A 38 -17.31 -31.77 -24.95
CA SER A 38 -16.62 -30.70 -24.22
C SER A 38 -17.35 -30.27 -22.94
N LEU A 39 -18.53 -30.84 -22.63
CA LEU A 39 -19.29 -30.56 -21.41
C LEU A 39 -18.96 -31.49 -20.23
N ILE A 40 -18.10 -32.51 -20.39
CA ILE A 40 -17.92 -33.54 -19.33
C ILE A 40 -16.47 -33.70 -18.81
N THR A 41 -15.44 -33.10 -19.41
CA THR A 41 -14.07 -33.23 -18.84
C THR A 41 -13.44 -31.87 -18.61
N GLY A 42 -13.86 -31.25 -17.51
CA GLY A 42 -13.26 -30.03 -17.00
C GLY A 42 -13.44 -29.86 -15.49
N VAL A 43 -13.72 -30.92 -14.74
CA VAL A 43 -13.42 -30.91 -13.30
C VAL A 43 -11.95 -31.32 -13.20
N ALA A 44 -11.05 -30.34 -13.28
CA ALA A 44 -9.72 -30.54 -12.72
C ALA A 44 -9.97 -30.90 -11.26
N ALA A 45 -9.80 -32.17 -10.91
CA ALA A 45 -9.78 -32.59 -9.52
C ALA A 45 -8.62 -31.84 -8.89
N GLN A 46 -8.96 -30.79 -8.14
CA GLN A 46 -7.99 -30.05 -7.36
C GLN A 46 -7.48 -31.03 -6.32
N GLU A 47 -6.28 -31.57 -6.53
CA GLU A 47 -5.60 -32.43 -5.56
C GLU A 47 -5.57 -31.67 -4.24
N SER A 48 -6.31 -32.18 -3.26
CA SER A 48 -6.33 -31.59 -1.92
C SER A 48 -4.91 -31.70 -1.37
N LEU A 49 -4.30 -30.56 -1.03
CA LEU A 49 -2.99 -30.50 -0.39
C LEU A 49 -2.94 -31.45 0.80
N SER A 50 -1.76 -32.03 1.04
CA SER A 50 -1.54 -32.82 2.26
C SER A 50 -1.75 -31.93 3.51
N GLN A 51 -1.94 -32.56 4.66
CA GLN A 51 -2.09 -31.83 5.92
C GLN A 51 -0.86 -30.94 6.18
N ASP A 52 0.35 -31.47 6.00
CA ASP A 52 1.60 -30.73 6.21
C ASP A 52 1.75 -29.56 5.23
N ASP A 53 1.42 -29.77 3.95
CA ASP A 53 1.46 -28.69 2.96
C ASP A 53 0.44 -27.59 3.28
N THR A 54 -0.76 -27.98 3.76
CA THR A 54 -1.79 -27.04 4.21
C THR A 54 -1.30 -26.19 5.38
N LEU A 55 -0.63 -26.80 6.37
CA LEU A 55 -0.09 -26.06 7.52
C LEU A 55 1.04 -25.12 7.12
N LYS A 56 1.89 -25.55 6.19
CA LYS A 56 2.97 -24.72 5.64
C LYS A 56 2.43 -23.52 4.88
N GLU A 57 1.41 -23.72 4.06
CA GLU A 57 0.74 -22.64 3.33
C GLU A 57 0.06 -21.66 4.29
N LEU A 58 -0.65 -22.16 5.31
CA LEU A 58 -1.28 -21.33 6.34
C LEU A 58 -0.22 -20.50 7.10
N SER A 59 0.89 -21.12 7.49
CA SER A 59 2.00 -20.40 8.12
C SER A 59 2.55 -19.29 7.23
N SER A 60 2.68 -19.53 5.92
CA SER A 60 3.14 -18.52 4.97
C SER A 60 2.16 -17.35 4.86
N ASP A 61 0.86 -17.64 4.77
CA ASP A 61 -0.19 -16.61 4.69
C ASP A 61 -0.25 -15.76 5.97
N LEU A 62 -0.16 -16.39 7.14
CA LEU A 62 -0.13 -15.69 8.43
C LEU A 62 1.12 -14.83 8.58
N THR A 63 2.26 -15.29 8.09
CA THR A 63 3.50 -14.50 8.06
C THR A 63 3.36 -13.27 7.17
N ALA A 64 2.76 -13.42 5.98
CA ALA A 64 2.52 -12.29 5.08
C ALA A 64 1.59 -11.25 5.73
N LEU A 65 0.54 -11.70 6.42
CA LEU A 65 -0.35 -10.80 7.16
C LEU A 65 0.38 -10.09 8.32
N ASP A 66 1.22 -10.80 9.07
CA ASP A 66 2.01 -10.22 10.15
C ASP A 66 2.97 -9.15 9.62
N LEU A 67 3.63 -9.40 8.48
CA LEU A 67 4.48 -8.40 7.82
C LEU A 67 3.69 -7.14 7.43
N MET A 68 2.46 -7.27 6.92
CA MET A 68 1.60 -6.11 6.64
C MET A 68 1.26 -5.31 7.90
N VAL A 69 1.03 -5.98 9.02
CA VAL A 69 0.77 -5.34 10.32
C VAL A 69 2.01 -4.61 10.81
N GLN A 70 3.19 -5.24 10.75
CA GLN A 70 4.45 -4.62 11.13
C GLN A 70 4.79 -3.41 10.27
N GLU A 71 4.66 -3.52 8.94
CA GLU A 71 4.89 -2.42 8.01
C GLU A 71 3.93 -1.25 8.29
N THR A 72 2.66 -1.55 8.57
CA THR A 72 1.69 -0.52 8.91
C THR A 72 2.01 0.17 10.23
N ASN A 73 2.43 -0.58 11.26
CA ASN A 73 2.86 0.00 12.53
C ASN A 73 4.09 0.89 12.36
N TYR A 74 5.08 0.47 11.56
CA TYR A 74 6.23 1.29 11.20
C TYR A 74 5.81 2.57 10.45
N ASN A 75 4.95 2.45 9.44
CA ASN A 75 4.46 3.60 8.68
C ASN A 75 3.68 4.60 9.56
N ILE A 76 2.88 4.11 10.51
CA ILE A 76 2.18 4.97 11.48
C ILE A 76 3.19 5.69 12.39
N GLN A 77 4.25 5.01 12.85
CA GLN A 77 5.29 5.60 13.68
C GLN A 77 6.13 6.64 12.93
N GLU A 78 6.61 6.33 11.73
CA GLU A 78 7.34 7.27 10.87
C GLU A 78 6.48 8.48 10.52
N PHE A 79 5.19 8.27 10.32
CA PHE A 79 4.25 9.35 10.11
C PHE A 79 4.06 10.23 11.35
N GLN A 80 3.89 9.65 12.55
CA GLN A 80 3.84 10.40 13.81
C GLN A 80 5.12 11.21 14.04
N LYS A 81 6.27 10.64 13.70
CA LYS A 81 7.58 11.30 13.77
C LYS A 81 7.67 12.47 12.77
N THR A 82 7.21 12.27 11.53
CA THR A 82 7.21 13.30 10.49
C THR A 82 6.20 14.42 10.78
N GLN A 83 5.09 14.13 11.46
CA GLN A 83 4.09 15.12 11.89
C GLN A 83 4.65 16.10 12.93
N MET A 84 5.49 15.64 13.87
CA MET A 84 6.23 16.53 14.77
C MET A 84 7.20 17.44 14.00
N THR A 85 7.65 17.02 12.81
CA THR A 85 8.50 17.80 11.91
C THR A 85 7.70 18.68 10.93
N LEU A 86 6.41 18.39 10.69
CA LEU A 86 5.51 19.13 9.77
C LEU A 86 4.77 20.29 10.43
N LEU A 87 4.90 20.44 11.76
CA LEU A 87 4.63 21.71 12.43
C LEU A 87 5.78 22.66 12.09
N GLU A 88 5.84 23.09 10.83
CA GLU A 88 6.74 24.16 10.44
C GLU A 88 6.14 25.47 10.92
N PRO A 89 6.90 26.28 11.68
CA PRO A 89 6.42 27.57 12.09
C PRO A 89 6.24 28.44 10.85
N ARG A 90 5.06 29.03 10.68
CA ARG A 90 4.78 29.89 9.50
C ARG A 90 5.27 31.30 9.70
N SER A 91 5.31 31.74 10.94
CA SER A 91 5.81 33.05 11.31
C SER A 91 6.60 32.96 12.60
N LEU A 92 7.35 34.00 12.89
CA LEU A 92 8.02 34.20 14.16
C LEU A 92 7.76 35.61 14.68
N THR A 93 7.88 35.78 15.98
CA THR A 93 7.87 37.08 16.64
C THR A 93 9.25 37.36 17.21
N ILE A 94 9.80 38.53 16.92
CA ILE A 94 11.07 39.00 17.49
C ILE A 94 10.84 39.30 18.98
N THR A 95 11.70 38.79 19.86
CA THR A 95 11.62 39.04 21.32
C THR A 95 12.76 39.91 21.86
N GLY A 96 13.87 40.02 21.12
CA GLY A 96 15.00 40.88 21.49
C GLY A 96 14.78 42.35 21.17
N GLN A 97 15.46 43.25 21.91
CA GLN A 97 15.32 44.70 21.73
C GLN A 97 15.97 45.22 20.43
N GLU A 98 17.10 44.66 20.03
CA GLU A 98 17.85 45.03 18.83
C GLU A 98 18.36 43.77 18.14
N VAL A 99 17.48 43.10 17.40
CA VAL A 99 17.80 41.84 16.72
C VAL A 99 18.29 42.11 15.31
N VAL A 100 19.48 41.61 15.00
CA VAL A 100 20.09 41.79 13.68
C VAL A 100 19.51 40.79 12.68
N ILE A 101 19.14 41.29 11.51
CA ILE A 101 18.82 40.47 10.33
C ILE A 101 20.06 40.38 9.46
N TYR A 102 20.47 39.16 9.16
CA TYR A 102 21.65 38.82 8.38
C TYR A 102 21.30 38.48 6.94
N LYS A 103 22.28 38.59 6.05
CA LYS A 103 22.12 38.21 4.64
C LYS A 103 22.19 36.69 4.42
N GLY A 104 22.84 35.95 5.32
CA GLY A 104 22.92 34.48 5.30
C GLY A 104 22.80 33.87 6.71
N ALA A 105 22.77 32.54 6.77
CA ALA A 105 22.65 31.76 8.02
C ALA A 105 24.00 31.70 8.76
N GLY A 106 24.39 32.82 9.38
CA GLY A 106 25.65 32.93 10.11
C GLY A 106 25.98 34.37 10.51
N GLU A 107 26.63 34.54 11.66
CA GLU A 107 27.04 35.85 12.18
C GLU A 107 28.17 36.49 11.36
N GLU A 108 28.93 35.69 10.63
CA GLU A 108 29.99 36.11 9.71
C GLU A 108 29.43 36.72 8.42
N THR A 109 28.13 36.56 8.15
CA THR A 109 27.50 37.13 6.97
C THR A 109 27.17 38.61 7.15
N PRO A 110 27.02 39.38 6.05
CA PRO A 110 26.70 40.80 6.16
C PRO A 110 25.38 41.08 6.89
N LYS A 111 25.38 42.09 7.76
CA LYS A 111 24.18 42.59 8.43
C LYS A 111 23.32 43.42 7.46
N LEU A 112 22.03 43.10 7.35
CA LEU A 112 21.08 43.84 6.51
C LEU A 112 20.44 45.00 7.28
N SER A 113 19.92 44.73 8.48
CA SER A 113 19.23 45.70 9.33
C SER A 113 19.12 45.21 10.77
N THR A 114 18.59 46.05 11.66
CA THR A 114 18.22 45.71 13.03
C THR A 114 16.73 45.92 13.22
N VAL A 115 16.08 45.03 13.96
CA VAL A 115 14.63 45.01 14.18
C VAL A 115 14.35 44.96 15.68
N GLY A 116 13.34 45.72 16.11
CA GLY A 116 12.88 45.74 17.50
C GLY A 116 11.95 44.56 17.86
N PRO A 117 11.59 44.45 19.15
CA PRO A 117 10.75 43.37 19.65
C PRO A 117 9.32 43.49 19.11
N ASP A 118 8.55 42.42 19.26
CA ASP A 118 7.14 42.27 18.87
C ASP A 118 6.88 42.33 17.35
N LYS A 119 7.92 42.50 16.53
CA LYS A 119 7.77 42.39 15.07
C LYS A 119 7.50 40.94 14.69
N SER A 120 6.42 40.71 13.92
CA SER A 120 6.11 39.40 13.35
C SER A 120 6.60 39.31 11.91
N LEU A 121 7.28 38.21 11.56
CA LEU A 121 7.83 37.97 10.22
C LEU A 121 7.44 36.57 9.73
N GLN A 122 7.19 36.42 8.43
CA GLN A 122 6.89 35.12 7.83
C GLN A 122 8.18 34.32 7.64
N ILE A 123 8.15 33.06 8.04
CA ILE A 123 9.25 32.11 7.85
C ILE A 123 9.14 31.50 6.46
N ILE A 124 10.26 31.44 5.76
CA ILE A 124 10.35 30.86 4.42
C ILE A 124 11.34 29.69 4.35
N ASP A 125 12.28 29.59 5.30
CA ASP A 125 13.26 28.50 5.36
C ASP A 125 13.91 28.41 6.75
N LYS A 126 14.67 27.32 7.00
CA LYS A 126 15.46 27.12 8.21
C LYS A 126 16.77 26.39 7.90
N GLU A 127 17.87 26.88 8.46
CA GLU A 127 19.18 26.25 8.34
C GLU A 127 19.87 26.29 9.72
N GLY A 128 20.09 25.12 10.32
CA GLY A 128 20.60 25.02 11.69
C GLY A 128 19.72 25.82 12.67
N ASP A 129 20.33 26.74 13.40
CA ASP A 129 19.66 27.64 14.36
C ASP A 129 19.20 28.97 13.75
N TRP A 130 19.18 29.07 12.42
CA TRP A 130 18.79 30.27 11.69
C TRP A 130 17.46 30.07 10.96
N TYR A 131 16.61 31.09 11.03
CA TYR A 131 15.35 31.17 10.29
C TYR A 131 15.46 32.21 9.18
N LYS A 132 15.14 31.80 7.96
CA LYS A 132 15.00 32.72 6.84
C LYS A 132 13.60 33.29 6.86
N VAL A 133 13.50 34.61 6.72
CA VAL A 133 12.25 35.35 6.81
C VAL A 133 12.03 36.24 5.59
N SER A 134 10.76 36.47 5.26
CA SER A 134 10.35 37.49 4.31
C SER A 134 10.38 38.87 4.96
N LEU A 135 10.95 39.85 4.26
CA LEU A 135 10.97 41.25 4.71
C LEU A 135 9.79 42.00 4.07
N ASP A 136 9.12 42.86 4.84
CA ASP A 136 7.98 43.65 4.34
C ASP A 136 8.40 44.60 3.22
N GLU A 137 9.63 45.10 3.29
CA GLU A 137 10.26 45.97 2.29
C GLU A 137 11.69 45.47 1.98
N PRO A 138 12.18 45.59 0.73
CA PRO A 138 13.54 45.20 0.39
C PRO A 138 14.59 46.04 1.11
N ILE A 139 15.55 45.38 1.76
CA ILE A 139 16.67 46.03 2.45
C ILE A 139 17.95 45.73 1.67
N GLN A 140 18.64 46.77 1.20
CA GLN A 140 19.85 46.62 0.38
C GLN A 140 19.64 45.69 -0.83
N GLY A 141 18.45 45.75 -1.44
CA GLY A 141 18.05 44.91 -2.58
C GLY A 141 17.69 43.46 -2.24
N GLN A 142 17.59 43.10 -0.96
CA GLN A 142 17.14 41.78 -0.50
C GLN A 142 15.72 41.85 0.04
N SER A 143 14.82 40.99 -0.46
CA SER A 143 13.46 40.85 0.08
C SER A 143 13.35 39.79 1.18
N THR A 144 14.48 39.18 1.55
CA THR A 144 14.56 38.13 2.56
C THR A 144 15.79 38.35 3.44
N GLY A 145 15.76 37.85 4.67
CA GLY A 145 16.92 37.85 5.56
C GLY A 145 16.91 36.67 6.51
N TRP A 146 17.92 36.57 7.36
CA TRP A 146 18.10 35.50 8.33
C TRP A 146 18.16 36.04 9.74
N VAL A 147 17.52 35.34 10.68
CA VAL A 147 17.48 35.69 12.11
C VAL A 147 17.80 34.46 12.95
N HIS A 148 18.59 34.65 14.01
CA HIS A 148 18.96 33.56 14.91
C HIS A 148 17.80 33.17 15.83
N SER A 149 17.66 31.87 16.08
CA SER A 149 16.56 31.28 16.85
C SER A 149 16.46 31.76 18.30
N GLU A 150 17.58 32.20 18.89
CA GLU A 150 17.64 32.69 20.28
C GLU A 150 16.80 33.95 20.53
N TYR A 151 16.55 34.74 19.48
CA TYR A 151 15.88 36.05 19.61
C TYR A 151 14.44 36.07 19.09
N ILE A 152 13.87 34.88 18.84
CA ILE A 152 12.57 34.74 18.21
C ILE A 152 11.71 33.70 18.91
N VAL A 153 10.40 33.83 18.75
CA VAL A 153 9.43 32.81 19.13
C VAL A 153 8.67 32.38 17.87
N PRO A 154 8.84 31.13 17.40
CA PRO A 154 8.12 30.63 16.24
C PRO A 154 6.64 30.40 16.58
N THR A 155 5.75 30.78 15.67
CA THR A 155 4.30 30.52 15.73
C THR A 155 3.94 29.41 14.78
N PHE A 156 3.30 28.37 15.33
CA PHE A 156 2.86 27.19 14.60
C PHE A 156 1.38 27.32 14.28
N ILE A 157 1.02 27.11 13.01
CA ILE A 157 -0.40 27.04 12.61
C ILE A 157 -0.72 25.57 12.36
N PHE A 158 -1.60 24.99 13.18
CA PHE A 158 -2.14 23.65 12.94
C PHE A 158 -2.99 23.69 11.66
N ASN A 159 -2.51 23.05 10.58
CA ASN A 159 -3.24 23.01 9.32
C ASN A 159 -4.28 21.86 9.36
N PRO A 160 -5.60 22.13 9.32
CA PRO A 160 -6.65 21.11 9.37
C PRO A 160 -6.65 20.15 8.16
N ILE A 161 -6.01 20.52 7.04
CA ILE A 161 -5.87 19.65 5.85
C ILE A 161 -4.96 18.45 6.14
N SER A 162 -4.02 18.57 7.08
CA SER A 162 -3.18 17.44 7.50
C SER A 162 -4.04 16.34 8.11
N GLU A 163 -5.03 16.68 8.92
CA GLU A 163 -5.87 15.73 9.66
C GLU A 163 -6.72 14.83 8.75
N ALA A 164 -7.30 15.39 7.69
CA ALA A 164 -8.07 14.60 6.73
C ALA A 164 -7.20 13.61 5.96
N LYS A 165 -5.99 14.02 5.55
CA LYS A 165 -5.03 13.16 4.86
C LYS A 165 -4.48 12.07 5.79
N ILE A 166 -4.24 12.41 7.06
CA ILE A 166 -3.87 11.46 8.13
C ILE A 166 -4.93 10.35 8.22
N ARG A 167 -6.20 10.75 8.38
CA ARG A 167 -7.32 9.82 8.56
C ARG A 167 -7.47 8.90 7.35
N ALA A 168 -7.42 9.45 6.14
CA ALA A 168 -7.50 8.68 4.91
C ALA A 168 -6.35 7.66 4.77
N PHE A 169 -5.12 8.04 5.12
CA PHE A 169 -3.97 7.13 5.08
C PHE A 169 -4.11 5.97 6.09
N ILE A 170 -4.50 6.27 7.34
CA ILE A 170 -4.70 5.26 8.38
C ILE A 170 -5.86 4.32 7.99
N GLU A 171 -6.96 4.87 7.49
CA GLU A 171 -8.12 4.10 7.03
C GLU A 171 -7.76 3.17 5.88
N GLN A 172 -7.00 3.65 4.89
CA GLN A 172 -6.52 2.84 3.78
C GLN A 172 -5.71 1.64 4.29
N LYS A 173 -4.72 1.86 5.15
CA LYS A 173 -3.86 0.78 5.65
C LYS A 173 -4.63 -0.23 6.52
N PHE A 174 -5.59 0.24 7.31
CA PHE A 174 -6.46 -0.65 8.07
C PHE A 174 -7.32 -1.52 7.15
N ASN A 175 -7.87 -0.94 6.07
CA ASN A 175 -8.63 -1.68 5.07
C ASN A 175 -7.78 -2.72 4.34
N ASP A 176 -6.50 -2.43 4.06
CA ASP A 176 -5.59 -3.40 3.45
C ASP A 176 -5.39 -4.64 4.34
N ILE A 177 -5.16 -4.44 5.65
CA ILE A 177 -5.03 -5.52 6.64
C ILE A 177 -6.33 -6.32 6.74
N LEU A 178 -7.48 -5.63 6.80
CA LEU A 178 -8.80 -6.26 6.84
C LEU A 178 -9.03 -7.15 5.61
N ASN A 179 -8.74 -6.63 4.42
CA ASN A 179 -8.90 -7.37 3.17
C ASN A 179 -7.98 -8.59 3.10
N ALA A 180 -6.74 -8.47 3.58
CA ALA A 180 -5.82 -9.60 3.66
C ALA A 180 -6.33 -10.69 4.62
N ALA A 181 -6.79 -10.31 5.82
CA ALA A 181 -7.37 -11.25 6.79
C ALA A 181 -8.64 -11.94 6.23
N LEU A 182 -9.50 -11.21 5.52
CA LEU A 182 -10.67 -11.76 4.85
C LEU A 182 -10.30 -12.77 3.77
N LYS A 183 -9.28 -12.49 2.95
CA LYS A 183 -8.79 -13.42 1.92
C LYS A 183 -8.28 -14.72 2.53
N ILE A 184 -7.52 -14.65 3.62
CA ILE A 184 -7.04 -15.83 4.35
C ILE A 184 -8.24 -16.62 4.88
N LYS A 185 -9.21 -15.95 5.52
CA LYS A 185 -10.42 -16.62 6.01
C LYS A 185 -11.17 -17.35 4.89
N GLU A 186 -11.40 -16.71 3.75
CA GLU A 186 -12.14 -17.32 2.63
C GLU A 186 -11.36 -18.49 2.00
N LYS A 187 -10.03 -18.36 1.88
CA LYS A 187 -9.14 -19.41 1.37
C LYS A 187 -9.26 -20.71 2.16
N TYR A 188 -9.34 -20.64 3.50
CA TYR A 188 -9.42 -21.82 4.37
C TYR A 188 -10.85 -22.24 4.75
N LYS A 189 -11.89 -21.56 4.24
CA LYS A 189 -13.29 -21.83 4.62
C LYS A 189 -13.73 -23.28 4.40
N ASN A 190 -13.35 -23.85 3.26
CA ASN A 190 -13.71 -25.21 2.86
C ASN A 190 -12.53 -26.20 2.94
N ASN A 191 -11.42 -25.83 3.59
CA ASN A 191 -10.24 -26.69 3.68
C ASN A 191 -10.54 -27.94 4.55
N ALA A 192 -9.94 -29.08 4.21
CA ALA A 192 -10.20 -30.37 4.85
C ALA A 192 -9.66 -30.49 6.28
N TYR A 193 -8.63 -29.71 6.64
CA TYR A 193 -7.90 -29.84 7.90
C TYR A 193 -8.05 -28.64 8.82
N VAL A 194 -8.25 -27.44 8.26
CA VAL A 194 -8.31 -26.20 9.04
C VAL A 194 -9.44 -25.31 8.56
N TYR A 195 -9.94 -24.45 9.43
CA TYR A 195 -10.78 -23.32 9.05
C TYR A 195 -10.61 -22.16 10.04
N ILE A 196 -10.94 -20.95 9.57
CA ILE A 196 -10.79 -19.72 10.34
C ILE A 196 -12.18 -19.15 10.63
N PRO A 197 -12.73 -19.35 11.84
CA PRO A 197 -14.05 -18.80 12.20
C PRO A 197 -14.05 -17.27 12.17
N GLY A 198 -12.95 -16.62 12.55
CA GLY A 198 -12.88 -15.17 12.58
C GLY A 198 -11.52 -14.61 12.97
N PHE A 199 -11.48 -13.29 13.01
CA PHE A 199 -10.33 -12.50 13.40
C PHE A 199 -10.79 -11.22 14.10
N ARG A 200 -9.89 -10.60 14.87
CA ARG A 200 -10.06 -9.28 15.49
C ARG A 200 -8.91 -8.39 15.05
N ILE A 201 -9.22 -7.14 14.72
CA ILE A 201 -8.22 -6.12 14.38
C ILE A 201 -8.37 -4.98 15.39
N ALA A 202 -7.30 -4.61 16.08
CA ALA A 202 -7.25 -3.54 17.07
C ALA A 202 -6.35 -2.37 16.62
N PHE A 203 -6.41 -1.23 17.33
CA PHE A 203 -5.52 -0.08 17.14
C PHE A 203 -4.59 0.09 18.36
N PRO A 204 -3.26 0.29 18.20
CA PRO A 204 -2.51 0.24 16.94
C PRO A 204 -2.68 -1.12 16.23
N PRO A 205 -2.53 -1.19 14.89
CA PRO A 205 -2.81 -2.38 14.11
C PRO A 205 -2.25 -3.65 14.78
N GLN A 206 -3.16 -4.51 15.20
CA GLN A 206 -2.88 -5.83 15.76
C GLN A 206 -3.95 -6.77 15.25
N VAL A 207 -3.56 -7.96 14.79
CA VAL A 207 -4.51 -8.97 14.30
C VAL A 207 -4.45 -10.20 15.19
N GLN A 208 -5.60 -10.60 15.71
CA GLN A 208 -5.78 -11.87 16.40
C GLN A 208 -6.62 -12.78 15.51
N ILE A 209 -6.15 -13.99 15.23
CA ILE A 209 -6.83 -14.95 14.37
C ILE A 209 -7.18 -16.18 15.21
N GLU A 210 -8.42 -16.62 15.12
CA GLU A 210 -8.84 -17.91 15.66
C GLU A 210 -8.73 -18.97 14.55
N ILE A 211 -8.05 -20.07 14.83
CA ILE A 211 -7.84 -21.18 13.88
C ILE A 211 -8.39 -22.44 14.52
N LYS A 212 -9.19 -23.20 13.77
CA LYS A 212 -9.72 -24.49 14.21
C LYS A 212 -9.26 -25.60 13.28
N PHE A 213 -8.83 -26.70 13.89
CA PHE A 213 -8.43 -27.92 13.20
C PHE A 213 -9.62 -28.87 13.12
N LYS A 214 -9.84 -29.49 11.96
CA LYS A 214 -10.84 -30.53 11.75
C LYS A 214 -10.20 -31.86 12.13
N GLU A 215 -10.88 -32.63 12.97
CA GLU A 215 -10.43 -33.98 13.31
C GLU A 215 -10.49 -34.87 12.07
N ALA A 216 -9.46 -35.70 11.87
CA ALA A 216 -9.44 -36.69 10.81
C ALA A 216 -10.55 -37.73 11.08
N GLY A 217 -11.69 -37.58 10.41
CA GLY A 217 -12.75 -38.60 10.40
C GLY A 217 -14.18 -38.12 10.66
N ASN A 218 -14.41 -36.89 11.15
CA ASN A 218 -15.76 -36.39 11.40
C ASN A 218 -16.12 -35.29 10.39
N ASN A 219 -16.70 -35.72 9.26
CA ASN A 219 -17.48 -34.85 8.40
C ASN A 219 -18.78 -34.48 9.16
N PRO A 220 -19.07 -33.20 9.46
CA PRO A 220 -20.33 -32.82 10.09
C PRO A 220 -21.56 -32.94 9.17
N GLU A 221 -21.38 -33.37 7.91
CA GLU A 221 -22.47 -33.64 6.95
C GLU A 221 -22.57 -35.12 6.52
N LYS A 222 -22.45 -36.06 7.44
CA LYS A 222 -22.95 -37.43 7.23
C LYS A 222 -23.87 -37.86 8.36
#